data_AF-A0A3M1B5Q6-F1
#
_entry.id   AF-A0A3M1B5Q6-F1
#
_cell.length_a   1.000
_cell.length_b   1.000
_cell.length_c   1.000
_cell.angle_alpha   90.00
_cell.angle_beta   90.00
_cell.angle_gamma   90.00
#
_symmetry.space_group_name_H-M   'P 1'
#
loop_
_entity.id
_entity.type
_entity.pdbx_description
1 polymer ?
#
loop_
_entity_poly.entity_id
_entity_poly.type
_entity_poly.pdbx_seq_one_letter_code
_entity_poly.pdbx_strand_id
1 'polypeptide(L)'
;MRREILIGFLLGFAIVFGGISLLRKFMPSAQAATAMGGTPLITVTGNTQSGQHDLLYVVDPDGYKVGVYELRSNVLNLRDVRNIRYDLQLDYYSTRQRPSVKQIIRKVKKR
;
A
#
# COMPACT_ATOMS: atom_id res chain seq x y z
N MET A 1 35.39 -31.25 -13.48
CA MET A 1 34.22 -30.83 -14.29
C MET A 1 32.85 -31.11 -13.68
N ARG A 2 32.36 -32.34 -13.50
CA ARG A 2 30.96 -32.56 -13.01
C ARG A 2 30.68 -32.08 -11.58
N ARG A 3 31.68 -32.14 -10.69
CA ARG A 3 31.53 -31.76 -9.27
C ARG A 3 31.55 -30.25 -9.05
N GLU A 4 32.37 -29.52 -9.82
CA GLU A 4 32.47 -28.05 -9.74
C GLU A 4 31.21 -27.36 -10.25
N ILE A 5 30.57 -27.90 -11.30
CA ILE A 5 29.29 -27.41 -11.81
C ILE A 5 28.18 -27.63 -10.76
N LEU A 6 28.21 -28.77 -10.06
CA LEU A 6 27.22 -29.09 -9.02
C LEU A 6 27.38 -28.18 -7.79
N ILE A 7 28.62 -27.89 -7.41
CA ILE A 7 28.94 -26.96 -6.31
C ILE A 7 28.56 -25.52 -6.67
N GLY A 8 28.86 -25.08 -7.90
CA GLY A 8 28.45 -23.77 -8.40
C GLY A 8 26.93 -23.60 -8.44
N PHE A 9 26.21 -24.64 -8.87
CA PHE A 9 24.76 -24.65 -8.88
C PHE A 9 24.16 -24.57 -7.46
N LEU A 10 24.70 -25.35 -6.51
CA LEU A 10 24.26 -25.33 -5.11
C LEU A 10 24.53 -23.99 -4.43
N LEU A 11 25.69 -23.38 -4.67
CA LEU A 11 26.01 -22.04 -4.15
C LEU A 11 25.11 -20.96 -4.74
N GLY A 12 24.87 -20.98 -6.05
CA GLY A 12 23.94 -20.06 -6.70
C GLY A 12 22.52 -20.21 -6.15
N PHE A 13 22.06 -21.45 -5.96
CA PHE A 13 20.75 -21.74 -5.38
C PHE A 13 20.63 -21.22 -3.95
N ALA A 14 21.66 -21.41 -3.11
CA ALA A 14 21.69 -20.93 -1.73
C ALA A 14 21.64 -19.39 -1.63
N ILE A 15 22.34 -18.68 -2.53
CA ILE A 15 22.34 -17.22 -2.56
C ILE A 15 20.96 -16.69 -2.97
N VAL A 16 20.34 -17.28 -3.99
CA VAL A 16 19.00 -16.87 -4.45
C VAL A 16 17.95 -17.16 -3.38
N PHE A 17 17.94 -18.36 -2.80
CA PHE A 17 16.98 -18.71 -1.74
C PHE A 17 17.21 -17.92 -0.44
N GLY A 18 18.46 -17.74 -0.04
CA GLY A 18 18.83 -16.95 1.14
C GLY A 18 18.46 -15.48 0.98
N GLY A 19 18.75 -14.90 -0.19
CA GLY A 19 18.42 -13.50 -0.50
C GLY A 19 16.90 -13.25 -0.50
N ILE A 20 16.12 -14.09 -1.17
CA ILE A 20 14.65 -13.95 -1.22
C ILE A 20 14.02 -14.08 0.18
N SER A 21 14.56 -14.97 1.02
CA SER A 21 14.07 -15.18 2.38
C SER A 21 14.31 -13.97 3.30
N LEU A 22 15.44 -13.28 3.13
CA LEU A 22 15.76 -12.06 3.86
C LEU A 22 14.92 -10.87 3.37
N LEU A 23 14.68 -10.75 2.06
CA LEU A 23 13.85 -9.69 1.47
C LEU A 23 12.39 -9.73 1.95
N ARG A 24 11.83 -10.92 2.18
CA ARG A 24 10.45 -11.06 2.70
C ARG A 24 10.25 -10.47 4.10
N LYS A 25 11.31 -10.38 4.93
CA LYS A 25 11.20 -9.80 6.29
C LYS A 25 11.00 -8.29 6.30
N PHE A 26 11.41 -7.60 5.23
CA PHE A 26 11.34 -6.14 5.14
C PHE A 26 10.18 -5.64 4.28
N MET A 27 9.42 -6.53 3.65
CA MET A 27 8.29 -6.16 2.81
C MET A 27 6.96 -6.38 3.55
N PRO A 28 6.09 -5.36 3.63
CA PRO A 28 4.76 -5.53 4.19
C PRO A 28 3.98 -6.54 3.35
N SER A 29 3.43 -7.56 4.00
CA SER A 29 2.59 -8.56 3.34
C SER A 29 1.20 -7.99 3.11
N ALA A 30 0.86 -7.65 1.87
CA ALA A 30 -0.51 -7.34 1.48
C ALA A 30 -1.26 -8.65 1.21
N GLN A 31 -2.39 -8.86 1.89
CA GLN A 31 -3.22 -10.06 1.74
C GLN A 31 -4.61 -9.61 1.31
N ALA A 32 -4.98 -9.90 0.06
CA ALA A 32 -6.34 -9.69 -0.41
C ALA A 32 -7.21 -10.87 0.04
N ALA A 33 -8.18 -10.62 0.91
CA ALA A 33 -9.14 -11.62 1.34
C ALA A 33 -10.53 -11.17 0.88
N THR A 34 -11.18 -11.96 0.03
CA THR A 34 -12.58 -11.73 -0.33
C THR A 34 -13.45 -12.01 0.89
N ALA A 35 -14.11 -10.97 1.40
CA ALA A 35 -15.02 -11.14 2.53
C ALA A 35 -16.25 -11.94 2.10
N MET A 36 -16.78 -12.73 3.04
CA MET A 36 -18.02 -13.47 2.89
C MET A 36 -19.18 -12.47 2.70
N GLY A 37 -19.52 -12.16 1.45
CA GLY A 37 -20.52 -11.14 1.12
C GLY A 37 -20.39 -10.55 -0.28
N GLY A 38 -19.30 -10.82 -1.00
CA GLY A 38 -19.10 -10.35 -2.38
C GLY A 38 -18.50 -8.95 -2.49
N THR A 39 -18.36 -8.23 -1.37
CA THR A 39 -17.67 -6.94 -1.31
C THR A 39 -16.15 -7.17 -1.19
N PRO A 40 -15.33 -6.57 -2.08
CA PRO A 40 -13.88 -6.72 -2.04
C PRO A 40 -13.29 -5.93 -0.88
N LEU A 41 -13.15 -6.57 0.28
CA LEU A 41 -12.42 -5.98 1.41
C LEU A 41 -10.91 -6.20 1.23
N ILE A 42 -10.13 -5.13 1.28
CA ILE A 42 -8.67 -5.20 1.21
C ILE A 42 -8.13 -5.05 2.63
N THR A 43 -7.31 -6.02 3.07
CA THR A 43 -6.74 -6.00 4.41
C THR A 43 -5.23 -5.86 4.31
N VAL A 44 -4.67 -4.86 5.00
CA VAL A 44 -3.22 -4.58 5.02
C VAL A 44 -2.75 -4.58 6.46
N THR A 45 -1.72 -5.37 6.75
CA THR A 45 -1.05 -5.35 8.04
C THR A 45 0.12 -4.37 8.01
N GLY A 46 0.26 -3.59 9.07
CA GLY A 46 1.33 -2.60 9.22
C GLY A 46 1.84 -2.54 10.64
N ASN A 47 3.04 -2.00 10.82
CA ASN A 47 3.61 -1.73 12.13
C ASN A 47 4.09 -0.27 12.12
N THR A 48 3.57 0.55 13.04
CA THR A 48 4.08 1.91 13.20
C THR A 48 5.35 1.90 14.03
N GLN A 49 6.35 2.66 13.56
CA GLN A 49 7.71 2.78 14.08
C GLN A 49 7.77 2.69 15.61
N SER A 50 8.71 1.85 16.10
CA SER A 50 8.94 1.50 17.51
C SER A 50 8.12 0.32 18.07
N GLY A 51 7.62 -0.60 17.23
CA GLY A 51 7.28 -1.97 17.64
C GLY A 51 6.19 -2.13 18.69
N GLN A 52 5.43 -1.07 19.00
CA GLN A 52 4.45 -1.09 20.08
C GLN A 52 3.06 -1.53 19.64
N HIS A 53 2.74 -1.43 18.35
CA HIS A 53 1.38 -1.61 17.86
C HIS A 53 1.37 -2.28 16.48
N ASP A 54 0.82 -3.49 16.43
CA ASP A 54 0.45 -4.13 15.17
C ASP A 54 -0.89 -3.55 14.71
N LEU A 55 -0.89 -3.01 13.51
CA LEU A 55 -2.05 -2.35 12.91
C LEU A 55 -2.63 -3.21 11.80
N LEU A 56 -3.95 -3.24 11.74
CA LEU A 56 -4.73 -3.87 10.70
C LEU A 56 -5.59 -2.81 10.01
N TYR A 57 -5.29 -2.53 8.76
CA TYR A 57 -6.07 -1.63 7.91
C TYR A 57 -7.08 -2.46 7.13
N VAL A 58 -8.35 -2.16 7.28
CA VAL A 58 -9.45 -2.79 6.56
C VAL A 58 -10.06 -1.75 5.63
N VAL A 59 -9.91 -1.95 4.33
CA VAL A 59 -10.34 -1.02 3.29
C VAL A 59 -11.56 -1.59 2.59
N ASP A 60 -12.66 -0.84 2.66
CA ASP A 60 -13.84 -1.03 1.84
C ASP A 60 -13.75 -0.05 0.65
N PRO A 61 -13.36 -0.53 -0.54
CA PRO A 61 -13.21 0.31 -1.73
C PRO A 61 -14.57 0.78 -2.28
N ASP A 62 -15.63 -0.01 -2.12
CA ASP A 62 -16.97 0.34 -2.63
C ASP A 62 -17.61 1.42 -1.75
N GLY A 63 -17.43 1.29 -0.43
CA GLY A 63 -17.88 2.28 0.55
C GLY A 63 -16.94 3.47 0.71
N TYR A 64 -15.78 3.48 0.05
CA TYR A 64 -14.70 4.45 0.22
C TYR A 64 -14.33 4.65 1.70
N LYS A 65 -14.13 3.58 2.45
CA LYS A 65 -13.84 3.61 3.89
C LYS A 65 -12.61 2.81 4.25
N VAL A 66 -11.86 3.29 5.25
CA VAL A 66 -10.74 2.58 5.87
C VAL A 66 -10.99 2.53 7.36
N GLY A 67 -11.10 1.32 7.91
CA GLY A 67 -10.99 1.07 9.33
C GLY A 67 -9.53 0.81 9.69
N VAL A 68 -9.04 1.46 10.74
CA VAL A 68 -7.73 1.20 11.34
C VAL A 68 -7.97 0.50 12.65
N TYR A 69 -7.49 -0.72 12.76
CA TYR A 69 -7.54 -1.50 13.98
C TYR A 69 -6.14 -1.65 14.55
N GLU A 70 -6.05 -1.71 15.87
CA GLU A 70 -4.83 -1.94 16.62
C GLU A 70 -4.97 -3.23 17.40
N LEU A 71 -4.02 -4.14 17.21
CA LEU A 71 -3.91 -5.34 18.00
C LEU A 71 -3.07 -5.05 19.25
N ARG A 72 -3.71 -5.10 20.42
CA ARG A 72 -3.06 -4.90 21.72
C ARG A 72 -3.48 -6.01 22.67
N SER A 73 -2.51 -6.77 23.20
CA SER A 73 -2.78 -7.86 24.15
C SER A 73 -3.82 -8.87 23.65
N ASN A 74 -3.71 -9.29 22.38
CA ASN A 74 -4.66 -10.17 21.67
C ASN A 74 -6.09 -9.61 21.51
N VAL A 75 -6.32 -8.32 21.78
CA VAL A 75 -7.59 -7.66 21.53
C VAL A 75 -7.44 -6.72 20.34
N LEU A 76 -8.34 -6.86 19.37
CA LEU A 76 -8.42 -5.98 18.21
C LEU A 76 -9.29 -4.77 18.57
N ASN A 77 -8.67 -3.60 18.70
CA ASN A 77 -9.36 -2.36 19.05
C ASN A 77 -9.53 -1.50 17.80
N LEU A 78 -10.74 -0.99 17.56
CA LEU A 78 -10.96 0.00 16.52
C LEU A 78 -10.32 1.32 16.95
N ARG A 79 -9.32 1.77 16.19
CA ARG A 79 -8.56 2.98 16.49
C ARG A 79 -9.09 4.19 15.72
N ASP A 80 -9.44 4.01 14.46
CA ASP A 80 -9.90 5.09 13.59
C ASP A 80 -10.77 4.55 12.44
N VAL A 81 -11.67 5.37 11.91
CA VAL A 81 -12.44 5.09 10.68
C VAL A 81 -12.41 6.32 9.80
N ARG A 82 -11.85 6.18 8.60
CA ARG A 82 -11.65 7.27 7.65
C ARG A 82 -12.44 7.03 6.37
N ASN A 83 -12.91 8.10 5.75
CA ASN A 83 -13.39 8.04 4.37
C ASN A 83 -12.22 8.28 3.41
N ILE A 84 -12.06 7.42 2.40
CA ILE A 84 -11.01 7.45 1.35
C ILE A 84 -11.14 8.67 0.42
N ARG A 85 -12.23 9.42 0.55
CA ARG A 85 -12.61 10.52 -0.36
C ARG A 85 -11.57 11.64 -0.51
N TYR A 86 -10.57 11.73 0.38
CA TYR A 86 -9.63 12.87 0.42
C TYR A 86 -8.15 12.54 0.19
N ASP A 87 -7.68 11.30 0.39
CA ASP A 87 -6.23 11.00 0.35
C ASP A 87 -5.71 10.44 -0.98
N LEU A 88 -6.61 9.99 -1.88
CA LEU A 88 -6.25 9.56 -3.24
C LEU A 88 -6.70 10.59 -4.28
N GLN A 89 -6.44 11.87 -4.03
CA GLN A 89 -6.51 12.89 -5.08
C GLN A 89 -5.33 12.79 -6.06
N LEU A 90 -5.08 11.61 -6.63
CA LEU A 90 -4.24 11.49 -7.84
C LEU A 90 -4.92 12.17 -9.04
N ASP A 91 -6.22 12.43 -8.96
CA ASP A 91 -7.02 13.10 -9.99
C ASP A 91 -7.07 14.64 -9.89
N TYR A 92 -6.45 15.28 -8.89
CA TYR A 92 -6.46 16.75 -8.81
C TYR A 92 -5.40 17.46 -9.66
N TYR A 93 -4.53 16.71 -10.33
CA TYR A 93 -3.84 17.24 -11.51
C TYR A 93 -4.69 16.96 -12.73
N SER A 94 -5.86 17.60 -12.80
CA SER A 94 -6.51 17.84 -14.08
C SER A 94 -5.44 18.44 -15.00
N THR A 95 -5.03 17.70 -16.04
CA THR A 95 -4.06 18.15 -17.05
C THR A 95 -4.50 19.42 -17.79
N ARG A 96 -5.66 19.97 -17.46
CA ARG A 96 -6.23 21.19 -18.00
C ARG A 96 -6.61 22.15 -16.88
N GLN A 97 -5.65 22.95 -16.46
CA GLN A 97 -5.91 24.17 -15.70
C GLN A 97 -6.97 25.01 -16.43
N ARG A 98 -8.13 25.22 -15.81
CA ARG A 98 -9.20 26.11 -16.28
C ARG A 98 -9.39 27.24 -15.26
N PRO A 99 -9.31 28.52 -15.66
CA PRO A 99 -9.00 29.02 -17.01
C PRO A 99 -7.54 28.79 -17.41
N SER A 100 -7.28 28.64 -18.71
CA SER A 100 -5.91 28.49 -19.20
C SER A 100 -5.14 29.81 -19.05
N VAL A 101 -3.82 29.74 -18.94
CA VAL A 101 -2.93 30.92 -18.86
C VAL A 101 -3.23 31.93 -19.98
N LYS A 102 -3.54 31.44 -21.19
CA LYS A 102 -3.93 32.27 -22.34
C LYS A 102 -5.23 33.06 -22.10
N GLN A 103 -6.21 32.46 -21.40
CA GLN A 103 -7.45 33.14 -21.03
C GLN A 103 -7.22 34.23 -19.98
N ILE A 104 -6.32 33.96 -19.02
CA ILE A 104 -5.93 34.95 -18.00
C ILE A 104 -5.24 36.15 -18.66
N ILE A 105 -4.24 35.92 -19.51
CA ILE A 105 -3.53 36.98 -20.23
C ILE A 105 -4.48 37.84 -21.07
N ARG A 106 -5.43 37.23 -21.79
CA ARG A 106 -6.44 37.98 -22.56
C ARG A 106 -7.33 38.85 -21.68
N LYS A 107 -7.69 38.37 -20.48
CA LYS A 107 -8.56 39.13 -19.56
C LYS A 107 -7.81 40.30 -18.92
N VAL A 108 -6.54 40.11 -18.59
CA VAL A 108 -5.66 41.18 -18.06
C VAL A 108 -5.39 42.23 -19.13
N LYS A 109 -5.09 41.83 -20.37
CA LYS A 109 -4.78 42.76 -21.48
C LYS A 109 -6.02 43.52 -22.02
N LYS A 110 -7.24 43.08 -21.66
CA LYS A 110 -8.50 43.77 -21.98
C LYS A 110 -8.92 44.77 -20.89
N ARG A 111 -8.18 44.86 -19.78
CA ARG A 111 -8.21 46.00 -18.87
C ARG A 111 -7.15 47.00 -19.31
#